data_AF-A0A949PHM3-F1
#
_entry.id   AF-A0A949PHM3-F1
#
_cell.length_a   1.000
_cell.length_b   1.000
_cell.length_c   1.000
_cell.angle_alpha   90.00
_cell.angle_beta   90.00
_cell.angle_gamma   90.00
#
_symmetry.space_group_name_H-M   'P 1'
#
loop_
_entity.id
_entity.type
_entity.pdbx_description
1 polymer ?
#
loop_
_entity_poly.entity_id
_entity_poly.type
_entity_poly.pdbx_seq_one_letter_code
_entity_poly.pdbx_strand_id
1 'polypeptide(L)'
;YSQWKQQDYDHKLATNPDDLGAFLKPLSEAGVDMFHCSQRRFWEPEFEGSDLNLAGWTGKLTGKPTMTVGSIGLDGEFIAAFGGASSKPEPGKIDELVQRFENGDFDMAAVGRALIVDPEWVNKVRDGRFDELLPFAATALGELA
;
A
#
# COMPACT_ATOMS: atom_id res chain seq x y z
N TYR A 1 -7.23 -4.10 -7.24
CA TYR A 1 -8.29 -3.09 -7.44
C TYR A 1 -8.06 -1.92 -6.49
N SER A 2 -8.74 -0.79 -6.67
CA SER A 2 -8.64 0.38 -5.78
C SER A 2 -10.01 0.99 -5.53
N GLN A 3 -10.19 1.57 -4.34
CA GLN A 3 -11.37 2.35 -4.00
C GLN A 3 -11.28 3.78 -4.57
N TRP A 4 -10.08 4.36 -4.65
CA TRP A 4 -9.81 5.70 -5.21
C TRP A 4 -9.53 5.67 -6.72
N LYS A 5 -9.63 6.83 -7.39
CA LYS A 5 -9.23 7.05 -8.79
C LYS A 5 -8.25 8.22 -8.88
N GLN A 6 -7.39 8.22 -9.90
CA GLN A 6 -6.39 9.29 -10.07
C GLN A 6 -7.03 10.68 -10.21
N GLN A 7 -8.23 10.75 -10.80
CA GLN A 7 -9.00 11.98 -10.99
C GLN A 7 -9.93 12.31 -9.82
N ASP A 8 -10.16 11.36 -8.91
CA ASP A 8 -11.08 11.48 -7.78
C ASP A 8 -10.59 10.60 -6.63
N TYR A 9 -9.84 11.23 -5.71
CA TYR A 9 -9.25 10.53 -4.57
C TYR A 9 -10.27 10.17 -3.49
N ASP A 10 -11.43 10.83 -3.48
CA ASP A 10 -12.50 10.58 -2.51
C ASP A 10 -13.51 9.54 -3.02
N HIS A 11 -13.35 9.09 -4.28
CA HIS A 11 -14.12 7.99 -4.82
C HIS A 11 -14.01 6.73 -3.94
N LYS A 12 -15.12 6.01 -3.84
CA LYS A 12 -15.22 4.68 -3.23
C LYS A 12 -16.16 3.82 -4.09
N LEU A 13 -15.71 2.63 -4.51
CA LEU A 13 -16.56 1.64 -5.19
C LEU A 13 -17.57 1.03 -4.22
N ALA A 14 -17.16 0.86 -2.97
CA ALA A 14 -17.97 0.38 -1.86
C ALA A 14 -17.80 1.30 -0.65
N THR A 15 -18.90 1.71 -0.02
CA THR A 15 -18.87 2.72 1.05
C THR A 15 -18.89 2.14 2.45
N ASN A 16 -19.12 0.83 2.57
CA ASN A 16 -19.16 0.10 3.83
C ASN A 16 -18.71 -1.37 3.61
N PRO A 17 -18.47 -2.14 4.68
CA PRO A 17 -18.02 -3.53 4.57
C PRO A 17 -18.96 -4.45 3.77
N ASP A 18 -20.28 -4.25 3.86
CA ASP A 18 -21.26 -5.09 3.16
C ASP A 18 -21.22 -4.86 1.64
N ASP A 19 -21.15 -3.60 1.21
CA ASP A 19 -20.96 -3.22 -0.19
C ASP A 19 -19.65 -3.80 -0.74
N LEU A 20 -18.58 -3.76 0.08
CA LEU A 20 -17.28 -4.29 -0.32
C LEU A 20 -17.34 -5.81 -0.47
N GLY A 21 -18.01 -6.50 0.46
CA GLY A 21 -18.27 -7.93 0.37
C GLY A 21 -19.06 -8.29 -0.89
N ALA A 22 -20.12 -7.53 -1.22
CA ALA A 22 -20.91 -7.74 -2.42
C ALA A 22 -20.09 -7.54 -3.71
N PHE A 23 -19.20 -6.54 -3.74
CA PHE A 23 -18.28 -6.31 -4.86
C PHE A 23 -17.25 -7.45 -5.03
N LEU A 24 -16.68 -7.93 -3.92
CA LEU A 24 -15.60 -8.92 -3.94
C LEU A 24 -16.10 -10.35 -4.18
N LYS A 25 -17.31 -10.68 -3.72
CA LYS A 25 -17.89 -12.02 -3.81
C LYS A 25 -17.82 -12.65 -5.21
N PRO A 26 -18.30 -12.01 -6.30
CA PRO A 26 -18.27 -12.63 -7.63
C PRO A 26 -16.83 -12.88 -8.12
N LEU A 27 -15.88 -12.02 -7.74
CA LEU A 27 -14.46 -12.21 -8.08
C LEU A 27 -13.87 -13.42 -7.33
N SER A 28 -14.18 -13.54 -6.03
CA SER A 28 -13.76 -14.66 -5.20
C SER A 28 -14.34 -16.00 -5.69
N GLU A 29 -15.64 -16.03 -6.01
CA GLU A 29 -16.35 -17.21 -6.54
C GLU A 29 -15.88 -17.59 -7.94
N ALA A 30 -15.44 -16.62 -8.76
CA ALA A 30 -14.81 -16.88 -10.05
C ALA A 30 -13.41 -17.54 -9.93
N GLY A 31 -12.86 -17.63 -8.72
CA GLY A 31 -11.65 -18.39 -8.44
C GLY A 31 -10.36 -17.57 -8.47
N VAL A 32 -10.40 -16.26 -8.21
CA VAL A 32 -9.14 -15.50 -8.04
C VAL A 32 -8.31 -16.07 -6.88
N ASP A 33 -6.99 -16.11 -7.09
CA ASP A 33 -6.03 -16.62 -6.10
C ASP A 33 -5.69 -15.59 -5.03
N MET A 34 -5.71 -14.30 -5.37
CA MET A 34 -5.26 -13.22 -4.51
C MET A 34 -5.87 -11.88 -4.91
N PHE A 35 -6.01 -10.96 -3.95
CA PHE A 35 -6.37 -9.57 -4.20
C PHE A 35 -5.20 -8.62 -3.93
N HIS A 36 -4.80 -7.85 -4.95
CA HIS A 36 -3.93 -6.69 -4.76
C HIS A 36 -4.78 -5.45 -4.48
N CYS A 37 -4.73 -4.96 -3.25
CA CYS A 37 -5.59 -3.92 -2.70
C CYS A 37 -4.87 -2.56 -2.70
N SER A 38 -5.08 -1.79 -3.77
CA SER A 38 -4.39 -0.53 -3.98
C SER A 38 -4.97 0.61 -3.14
N GLN A 39 -4.08 1.26 -2.39
CA GLN A 39 -4.34 2.43 -1.56
C GLN A 39 -3.11 3.37 -1.58
N ARG A 40 -3.31 4.63 -1.20
CA ARG A 40 -2.23 5.63 -1.24
C ARG A 40 -1.27 5.49 -0.06
N ARG A 41 -1.81 5.12 1.11
CA ARG A 41 -1.07 4.97 2.37
C ARG A 41 -1.59 3.71 3.06
N PHE A 42 -0.70 2.76 3.35
CA PHE A 42 -1.13 1.45 3.86
C PHE A 42 -1.71 1.50 5.28
N TRP A 43 -1.36 2.54 6.04
CA TRP A 43 -1.77 2.75 7.43
C TRP A 43 -3.14 3.41 7.57
N GLU A 44 -3.72 3.93 6.49
CA GLU A 44 -5.04 4.55 6.54
C GLU A 44 -6.12 3.45 6.66
N PRO A 45 -7.04 3.56 7.64
CA PRO A 45 -8.16 2.63 7.74
C PRO A 45 -9.10 2.78 6.56
N GLU A 46 -9.69 1.68 6.09
CA GLU A 46 -10.61 1.70 4.96
C GLU A 46 -12.01 2.19 5.36
N PHE A 47 -12.47 1.81 6.56
CA PHE A 47 -13.77 2.15 7.13
C PHE A 47 -13.64 2.64 8.58
N GLU A 48 -14.55 3.51 8.99
CA GLU A 48 -14.60 4.04 10.36
C GLU A 48 -14.82 2.92 11.40
N GLY A 49 -14.19 3.05 12.57
CA GLY A 49 -14.33 2.08 13.67
C GLY A 49 -13.48 0.81 13.53
N SER A 50 -12.55 0.77 12.57
CA SER A 50 -11.57 -0.32 12.42
C SER A 50 -10.23 0.22 11.96
N ASP A 51 -9.14 -0.38 12.44
CA ASP A 51 -7.78 -0.06 11.96
C ASP A 51 -7.41 -0.80 10.67
N LEU A 52 -8.28 -1.69 10.18
CA LEU A 52 -8.02 -2.46 8.96
C LEU A 52 -8.04 -1.55 7.74
N ASN A 53 -6.98 -1.66 6.95
CA ASN A 53 -6.88 -1.05 5.64
C ASN A 53 -7.66 -1.89 4.59
N LEU A 54 -7.60 -1.50 3.31
CA LEU A 54 -8.36 -2.20 2.26
C LEU A 54 -7.97 -3.68 2.15
N ALA A 55 -6.67 -4.01 2.28
CA ALA A 55 -6.20 -5.39 2.23
C ALA A 55 -6.77 -6.21 3.41
N GLY A 56 -6.72 -5.67 4.63
CA GLY A 56 -7.28 -6.30 5.83
C GLY A 56 -8.77 -6.60 5.72
N TRP A 57 -9.56 -5.63 5.24
CA TRP A 57 -10.99 -5.88 4.99
C TRP A 57 -11.23 -6.91 3.91
N THR A 58 -10.44 -6.89 2.83
CA THR A 58 -10.55 -7.86 1.74
C THR A 58 -10.28 -9.27 2.22
N GLY A 59 -9.21 -9.47 2.99
CA GLY A 59 -8.86 -10.77 3.56
C GLY A 59 -9.95 -11.26 4.51
N LYS A 60 -10.42 -10.39 5.41
CA LYS A 60 -11.51 -10.69 6.35
C LYS A 60 -12.81 -11.11 5.66
N LEU A 61 -13.19 -10.45 4.56
CA LEU A 61 -14.45 -10.69 3.86
C LEU A 61 -14.40 -11.89 2.90
N THR A 62 -13.23 -12.17 2.30
CA THR A 62 -13.12 -13.18 1.24
C THR A 62 -12.42 -14.46 1.68
N GLY A 63 -11.63 -14.43 2.75
CA GLY A 63 -10.75 -15.52 3.16
C GLY A 63 -9.62 -15.81 2.17
N LYS A 64 -9.39 -14.93 1.19
CA LYS A 64 -8.36 -15.07 0.17
C LYS A 64 -7.10 -14.28 0.56
N PRO A 65 -5.92 -14.71 0.10
CA PRO A 65 -4.68 -13.94 0.26
C PRO A 65 -4.82 -12.51 -0.29
N THR A 66 -4.15 -11.57 0.37
CA THR A 66 -4.19 -10.15 0.04
C THR A 66 -2.83 -9.48 0.05
N MET A 67 -2.67 -8.51 -0.85
CA MET A 67 -1.45 -7.70 -0.97
C MET A 67 -1.80 -6.25 -0.70
N THR A 68 -1.15 -5.66 0.30
CA THR A 68 -1.22 -4.24 0.57
C THR A 68 -0.20 -3.47 -0.27
N VAL A 69 -0.43 -2.19 -0.47
CA VAL A 69 0.49 -1.23 -1.09
C VAL A 69 0.18 0.15 -0.52
N GLY A 70 1.04 1.12 -0.79
CA GLY A 70 0.77 2.53 -0.50
C GLY A 70 1.79 3.13 0.44
N SER A 71 2.70 3.91 -0.13
CA SER A 71 3.72 4.66 0.62
C SER A 71 4.60 3.83 1.56
N ILE A 72 4.86 2.57 1.20
CA ILE A 72 5.79 1.73 1.96
C ILE A 72 7.21 2.28 1.82
N GLY A 73 7.85 2.50 2.97
CA GLY A 73 9.19 3.08 3.06
C GLY A 73 9.26 4.58 2.83
N LEU A 74 8.13 5.29 2.70
CA LEU A 74 8.07 6.72 2.41
C LEU A 74 7.00 7.42 3.28
N ASP A 75 7.18 8.71 3.56
CA ASP A 75 6.26 9.55 4.36
C ASP A 75 4.83 9.71 3.78
N GLY A 76 4.64 9.35 2.51
CA GLY A 76 3.33 9.36 1.85
C GLY A 76 2.97 10.66 1.12
N GLU A 77 3.92 11.55 0.89
CA GLU A 77 3.72 12.75 0.07
C GLU A 77 3.70 12.44 -1.45
N PHE A 78 2.68 11.71 -1.91
CA PHE A 78 2.54 11.38 -3.34
C PHE A 78 2.31 12.61 -4.22
N ILE A 79 1.30 13.44 -3.90
CA ILE A 79 0.93 14.61 -4.72
C ILE A 79 2.05 15.64 -4.73
N ALA A 80 2.67 15.92 -3.58
CA ALA A 80 3.77 16.88 -3.50
C ALA A 80 4.99 16.40 -4.29
N ALA A 81 5.30 15.09 -4.28
CA ALA A 81 6.41 14.55 -5.08
C ALA A 81 6.24 14.78 -6.59
N PHE A 82 5.02 14.62 -7.11
CA PHE A 82 4.71 14.94 -8.52
C PHE A 82 4.58 16.45 -8.78
N GLY A 83 4.49 17.28 -7.74
CA GLY A 83 4.55 18.74 -7.80
C GLY A 83 5.96 19.31 -7.65
N GLY A 84 7.01 18.48 -7.62
CA GLY A 84 8.42 18.90 -7.52
C GLY A 84 9.04 18.77 -6.13
N ALA A 85 8.31 18.28 -5.13
CA ALA A 85 8.88 17.89 -3.84
C ALA A 85 9.51 16.49 -3.91
N SER A 86 10.10 16.03 -2.80
CA SER A 86 10.58 14.65 -2.65
C SER A 86 9.81 13.95 -1.54
N SER A 87 9.44 12.68 -1.73
CA SER A 87 8.95 11.84 -0.64
C SER A 87 10.16 11.29 0.12
N LYS A 88 10.22 11.53 1.42
CA LYS A 88 11.36 11.11 2.24
C LYS A 88 11.20 9.68 2.75
N PRO A 89 12.31 8.97 3.00
CA PRO A 89 12.26 7.70 3.72
C PRO A 89 11.60 7.89 5.08
N GLU A 90 10.70 6.98 5.44
CA GLU A 90 10.00 7.00 6.73
C GLU A 90 10.12 5.62 7.40
N PRO A 91 11.22 5.36 8.15
CA PRO A 91 11.49 4.05 8.74
C PRO A 91 10.42 3.61 9.75
N GLY A 92 9.83 4.55 10.51
CA GLY A 92 8.81 4.22 11.51
C GLY A 92 7.55 3.59 10.90
N LYS A 93 7.29 3.83 9.61
CA LYS A 93 6.19 3.18 8.87
C LYS A 93 6.54 1.77 8.41
N ILE A 94 7.81 1.38 8.38
CA ILE A 94 8.19 -0.01 8.11
C ILE A 94 7.86 -0.87 9.33
N ASP A 95 8.12 -0.39 10.54
CA ASP A 95 7.75 -1.11 11.78
C ASP A 95 6.24 -1.34 11.88
N GLU A 96 5.42 -0.33 11.56
CA GLU A 96 3.96 -0.46 11.52
C GLU A 96 3.50 -1.48 10.45
N LEU A 97 4.16 -1.50 9.28
CA LEU A 97 3.87 -2.48 8.23
C LEU A 97 4.15 -3.90 8.71
N VAL A 98 5.29 -4.12 9.38
CA VAL A 98 5.66 -5.44 9.95
C VAL A 98 4.67 -5.86 11.02
N GLN A 99 4.29 -4.96 11.94
CA GLN A 99 3.30 -5.28 12.96
C GLN A 99 1.95 -5.72 12.37
N ARG A 100 1.45 -5.00 11.35
CA ARG A 100 0.20 -5.36 10.66
C ARG A 100 0.31 -6.70 9.91
N PHE A 101 1.46 -6.97 9.29
CA PHE A 101 1.73 -8.26 8.67
C PHE A 101 1.72 -9.40 9.70
N GLU A 102 2.37 -9.23 10.85
CA GLU A 102 2.37 -10.21 11.94
C GLU A 102 0.99 -10.45 12.55
N ASN A 103 0.14 -9.41 12.56
CA ASN A 103 -1.27 -9.52 12.97
C ASN A 103 -2.15 -10.27 11.95
N GLY A 104 -1.62 -10.55 10.75
CA GLY A 104 -2.37 -11.20 9.67
C GLY A 104 -3.31 -10.26 8.91
N ASP A 105 -3.06 -8.95 8.94
CA ASP A 105 -3.88 -7.98 8.19
C ASP A 105 -3.72 -8.13 6.67
N PHE A 106 -2.60 -8.68 6.20
CA PHE A 106 -2.35 -8.97 4.78
C PHE A 106 -1.16 -9.93 4.63
N ASP A 107 -1.08 -10.60 3.48
CA ASP A 107 -0.13 -11.69 3.22
C ASP A 107 1.10 -11.24 2.42
N MET A 108 1.03 -10.07 1.76
CA MET A 108 2.14 -9.50 1.01
C MET A 108 2.09 -7.97 1.01
N ALA A 109 3.22 -7.35 0.73
CA ALA A 109 3.33 -5.90 0.60
C ALA A 109 4.07 -5.54 -0.70
N ALA A 110 3.42 -4.77 -1.57
CA ALA A 110 4.03 -4.25 -2.79
C ALA A 110 4.74 -2.92 -2.53
N VAL A 111 6.01 -2.85 -2.92
CA VAL A 111 6.84 -1.64 -2.83
C VAL A 111 6.98 -1.05 -4.23
N GLY A 112 6.78 0.26 -4.36
CA GLY A 112 6.80 0.97 -5.64
C GLY A 112 7.94 1.98 -5.71
N ARG A 113 7.60 3.26 -5.49
CA ARG A 113 8.52 4.42 -5.57
C ARG A 113 9.86 4.24 -4.89
N ALA A 114 9.90 3.60 -3.71
CA ALA A 114 11.15 3.36 -3.00
C ALA A 114 12.11 2.46 -3.79
N LEU A 115 11.60 1.43 -4.48
CA LEU A 115 12.40 0.54 -5.32
C LEU A 115 12.88 1.19 -6.63
N ILE A 116 12.22 2.26 -7.09
CA ILE A 116 12.65 2.98 -8.30
C ILE A 116 13.96 3.69 -8.06
N VAL A 117 14.13 4.30 -6.88
CA VAL A 117 15.34 5.06 -6.53
C VAL A 117 16.40 4.21 -5.84
N ASP A 118 16.01 3.09 -5.24
CA ASP A 118 16.89 2.28 -4.41
C ASP A 118 16.69 0.78 -4.71
N PRO A 119 17.42 0.22 -5.69
CA PRO A 119 17.34 -1.22 -6.01
C PRO A 119 17.73 -2.14 -4.84
N GLU A 120 18.55 -1.64 -3.92
CA GLU A 120 19.01 -2.35 -2.72
C GLU A 120 18.08 -2.15 -1.52
N TRP A 121 16.94 -1.46 -1.69
CA TRP A 121 16.02 -1.10 -0.60
C TRP A 121 15.67 -2.29 0.30
N VAL A 122 15.33 -3.44 -0.28
CA VAL A 122 14.96 -4.65 0.50
C VAL A 122 16.13 -5.14 1.35
N ASN A 123 17.35 -5.17 0.79
CA ASN A 123 18.54 -5.58 1.52
C ASN A 123 18.84 -4.59 2.65
N LYS A 124 18.76 -3.27 2.39
CA LYS A 124 18.97 -2.24 3.40
C LYS A 124 17.96 -2.34 4.55
N VAL A 125 16.67 -2.51 4.25
CA VAL A 125 15.63 -2.69 5.26
C VAL A 125 15.87 -3.95 6.09
N ARG A 126 16.19 -5.08 5.45
CA ARG A 126 16.55 -6.33 6.15
C ARG A 126 17.74 -6.14 7.09
N ASP A 127 18.75 -5.39 6.65
CA ASP A 127 19.99 -5.18 7.40
C ASP A 127 19.90 -4.02 8.40
N GLY A 128 18.74 -3.35 8.53
CA GLY A 128 18.53 -2.21 9.43
C GLY A 128 19.21 -0.91 8.99
N ARG A 129 19.66 -0.82 7.73
CA ARG A 129 20.37 0.34 7.15
C ARG A 129 19.39 1.43 6.68
N PHE A 130 18.54 1.88 7.60
CA PHE A 130 17.46 2.83 7.30
C PHE A 130 17.96 4.24 6.94
N ASP A 131 19.14 4.62 7.43
CA ASP A 131 19.83 5.87 7.13
C ASP A 131 20.42 5.90 5.71
N GLU A 132 20.54 4.75 5.04
CA GLU A 132 20.99 4.62 3.66
C GLU A 132 19.85 4.61 2.63
N LEU A 133 18.59 4.70 3.07
CA LEU A 133 17.43 4.71 2.18
C LEU A 133 17.36 6.01 1.38
N LEU A 134 17.11 5.90 0.08
CA LEU A 134 17.06 7.05 -0.81
C LEU A 134 15.66 7.67 -0.89
N PRO A 135 15.54 9.01 -0.92
CA PRO A 135 14.27 9.68 -1.15
C PRO A 135 13.79 9.48 -2.59
N PHE A 136 12.47 9.46 -2.77
CA PHE A 136 11.88 9.46 -4.11
C PHE A 136 11.67 10.91 -4.60
N ALA A 137 12.16 11.21 -5.79
CA ALA A 137 11.84 12.43 -6.52
C ALA A 137 11.30 12.08 -7.92
N ALA A 138 10.34 12.84 -8.45
CA ALA A 138 9.71 12.53 -9.74
C ALA A 138 10.70 12.52 -10.92
N THR A 139 11.81 13.25 -10.81
CA THR A 139 12.90 13.22 -11.81
C THR A 139 13.51 11.83 -12.00
N ALA A 140 13.47 10.97 -10.97
CA ALA A 140 13.96 9.60 -11.05
C ALA A 140 13.17 8.73 -12.05
N LEU A 141 11.96 9.13 -12.44
CA LEU A 141 11.19 8.41 -13.48
C LEU A 141 11.76 8.60 -14.89
N GLY A 142 12.66 9.56 -15.10
CA GLY A 142 13.30 9.83 -16.38
C GLY A 142 14.59 9.06 -16.63
N GLU A 143 15.08 8.30 -15.64
CA GLU A 143 16.35 7.59 -15.68
C GLU A 143 16.15 6.14 -15.21
N LEU A 144 16.93 5.20 -15.75
CA LEU A 144 16.96 3.81 -15.29
C LEU A 144 18.40 3.52 -14.85
N ALA A 145 18.56 3.18 -13.57
CA ALA A 145 19.85 2.84 -12.97
C ALA A 145 20.39 1.49 -13.47
#